data_AF-A0A444RMV7-F1
#
_entry.id   AF-A0A444RMV7-F1
#
_cell.length_a   1.000
_cell.length_b   1.000
_cell.length_c   1.000
_cell.angle_alpha   90.00
_cell.angle_beta   90.00
_cell.angle_gamma   90.00
#
_symmetry.space_group_name_H-M   'P 1'
#
loop_
_entity.id
_entity.type
_entity.pdbx_description
1 polymer ?
#
loop_
_entity_poly.entity_id
_entity_poly.type
_entity_poly.pdbx_seq_one_letter_code
_entity_poly.pdbx_strand_id
1 'polypeptide(L)'
;MVAAKTVVSSGTLGTIVAVNGLWALRKPDEYFQHPAAWCQTEAGGVVLINMVHEVDLLRFLFGPITSVHAEKTLSQRGFEADEGAALTLRFRSGVVGSFVLADTVASLWNFESGTGDTQGGPGFLPHPRHRRQPRRAGHAHHVCQLSTSTR
;
A
#
# COMPACT_ATOMS: atom_id res chain seq x y z
N MET A 1 -12.22 0.16 -7.13
CA MET A 1 -12.56 0.00 -5.69
C MET A 1 -14.02 -0.33 -5.39
N VAL A 2 -15.02 0.11 -6.17
CA VAL A 2 -16.45 -0.22 -5.92
C VAL A 2 -16.71 -1.74 -5.88
N ALA A 3 -16.15 -2.50 -6.82
CA ALA A 3 -16.28 -3.97 -6.82
C ALA A 3 -15.75 -4.63 -5.54
N ALA A 4 -14.61 -4.15 -5.03
CA ALA A 4 -14.04 -4.63 -3.77
C ALA A 4 -14.97 -4.32 -2.58
N LYS A 5 -15.55 -3.11 -2.55
CA LYS A 5 -16.55 -2.76 -1.53
C LYS A 5 -17.76 -3.68 -1.59
N THR A 6 -18.27 -3.98 -2.78
CA THR A 6 -19.39 -4.91 -2.95
C THR A 6 -19.08 -6.28 -2.35
N VAL A 7 -17.89 -6.84 -2.62
CA VAL A 7 -17.48 -8.15 -2.09
C VAL A 7 -17.25 -8.11 -0.57
N VAL A 8 -16.67 -7.03 -0.04
CA VAL A 8 -16.48 -6.87 1.41
C VAL A 8 -17.82 -6.73 2.13
N SER A 9 -18.77 -6.02 1.53
CA SER A 9 -20.09 -5.77 2.13
C SER A 9 -21.12 -6.88 1.89
N SER A 10 -20.92 -7.75 0.91
CA SER A 10 -21.84 -8.87 0.61
C SER A 10 -21.80 -9.98 1.66
N GLY A 11 -20.75 -10.02 2.49
CA GLY A 11 -20.53 -11.11 3.45
C GLY A 11 -20.02 -12.41 2.80
N THR A 12 -19.75 -12.43 1.49
CA THR A 12 -19.25 -13.63 0.79
C THR A 12 -17.87 -14.07 1.27
N LEU A 13 -17.12 -13.16 1.90
CA LEU A 13 -15.83 -13.46 2.54
C LEU A 13 -15.98 -13.96 3.99
N GLY A 14 -17.20 -14.01 4.54
CA GLY A 14 -17.43 -14.24 5.96
C GLY A 14 -17.11 -13.00 6.81
N THR A 15 -16.86 -13.21 8.10
CA THR A 15 -16.47 -12.12 9.00
C THR A 15 -15.02 -11.74 8.74
N ILE A 16 -14.80 -10.53 8.23
CA ILE A 16 -13.46 -9.94 8.12
C ILE A 16 -12.91 -9.74 9.53
N VAL A 17 -11.72 -10.30 9.81
CA VAL A 17 -11.08 -10.13 11.13
C VAL A 17 -9.82 -9.26 11.06
N ALA A 18 -9.12 -9.29 9.93
CA ALA A 18 -7.91 -8.50 9.75
C ALA A 18 -7.68 -8.10 8.28
N VAL A 19 -6.96 -7.00 8.09
CA VAL A 19 -6.47 -6.50 6.80
C VAL A 19 -4.97 -6.25 6.84
N ASN A 20 -4.27 -6.56 5.74
CA ASN A 20 -2.89 -6.16 5.51
C ASN A 20 -2.78 -5.37 4.20
N GLY A 21 -2.01 -4.28 4.22
CA GLY A 21 -1.73 -3.44 3.05
C GLY A 21 -0.25 -3.07 2.93
N LEU A 22 0.18 -2.80 1.70
CA LEU A 22 1.55 -2.43 1.36
C LEU A 22 1.54 -1.38 0.23
N TRP A 23 2.07 -0.20 0.51
CA TRP A 23 2.38 0.81 -0.51
C TRP A 23 3.89 0.99 -0.56
N ALA A 24 4.58 0.41 -1.54
CA ALA A 24 6.04 0.45 -1.60
C ALA A 24 6.53 0.76 -3.02
N LEU A 25 6.86 2.02 -3.27
CA LEU A 25 7.28 2.48 -4.58
C LEU A 25 8.52 3.36 -4.47
N ARG A 26 9.67 2.86 -4.92
CA ARG A 26 10.90 3.67 -4.99
C ARG A 26 10.72 4.81 -5.99
N LYS A 27 10.49 6.03 -5.48
CA LYS A 27 10.51 7.24 -6.29
C LYS A 27 11.94 7.53 -6.75
N PRO A 28 12.16 7.87 -8.03
CA PRO A 28 13.48 8.22 -8.55
C PRO A 28 13.94 9.56 -7.96
N ASP A 29 15.24 9.79 -7.91
CA ASP A 29 15.80 10.95 -7.18
C ASP A 29 15.38 12.28 -7.85
N GLU A 30 15.18 12.26 -9.17
CA GLU A 30 14.69 13.39 -9.97
C GLU A 30 13.27 13.82 -9.59
N TYR A 31 12.47 12.93 -8.99
CA TYR A 31 11.12 13.26 -8.51
C TYR A 31 11.16 14.41 -7.48
N PHE A 32 12.23 14.50 -6.69
CA PHE A 32 12.36 15.50 -5.64
C PHE A 32 12.99 16.80 -6.15
N GLN A 33 13.21 16.94 -7.46
CA GLN A 33 13.73 18.17 -8.06
C GLN A 33 12.57 19.05 -8.58
N HIS A 34 12.88 20.25 -9.08
CA HIS A 34 11.86 21.14 -9.64
C HIS A 34 11.05 20.43 -10.74
N PRO A 35 9.70 20.51 -10.74
CA PRO A 35 8.84 21.41 -9.95
C PRO A 35 8.41 20.85 -8.57
N ALA A 36 8.78 19.62 -8.24
CA ALA A 36 8.36 18.91 -7.04
C ALA A 36 9.37 19.00 -5.88
N ALA A 37 10.24 20.03 -5.87
CA ALA A 37 11.21 20.26 -4.79
C ALA A 37 10.55 20.46 -3.40
N TRP A 38 9.29 20.88 -3.37
CA TRP A 38 8.49 20.96 -2.15
C TRP A 38 8.31 19.61 -1.45
N CYS A 39 8.42 18.49 -2.19
CA CYS A 39 8.38 17.13 -1.65
C CYS A 39 9.54 16.80 -0.70
N GLN A 40 10.56 17.66 -0.60
CA GLN A 40 11.66 17.53 0.36
C GLN A 40 11.33 18.13 1.73
N THR A 41 10.32 19.00 1.81
CA THR A 41 9.89 19.68 3.04
C THR A 41 8.93 18.83 3.86
N GLU A 42 8.63 19.20 5.11
CA GLU A 42 7.65 18.49 5.96
C GLU A 42 6.29 18.25 5.28
N ALA A 43 5.83 19.18 4.42
CA ALA A 43 4.57 19.05 3.67
C ALA A 43 4.61 17.97 2.57
N GLY A 44 5.82 17.52 2.20
CA GLY A 44 6.09 16.57 1.13
C GLY A 44 6.10 15.10 1.54
N GLY A 45 5.92 14.82 2.83
CA GLY A 45 6.03 13.48 3.40
C GLY A 45 5.03 12.48 2.80
N VAL A 46 5.50 11.26 2.53
CA VAL A 46 4.69 10.21 1.88
C VAL A 46 3.44 9.84 2.69
N VAL A 47 3.46 9.99 4.02
CA VAL A 47 2.28 9.84 4.85
C VAL A 47 1.19 10.85 4.48
N LEU A 48 1.54 12.14 4.31
CA LEU A 48 0.54 13.16 3.98
C LEU A 48 0.05 13.04 2.53
N ILE A 49 0.95 12.79 1.58
CA ILE A 49 0.61 12.85 0.16
C ILE A 49 0.08 11.53 -0.41
N ASN A 50 0.48 10.38 0.14
CA ASN A 50 0.09 9.06 -0.37
C ASN A 50 -0.78 8.29 0.63
N MET A 51 -0.40 8.23 1.92
CA MET A 51 -1.18 7.45 2.92
C MET A 51 -2.60 8.00 3.13
N VAL A 52 -2.86 9.28 2.86
CA VAL A 52 -4.21 9.84 2.93
C VAL A 52 -5.21 9.10 2.03
N HIS A 53 -4.78 8.69 0.84
CA HIS A 53 -5.61 7.92 -0.09
C HIS A 53 -5.89 6.52 0.44
N GLU A 54 -4.89 5.86 1.02
CA GLU A 54 -5.03 4.55 1.64
C GLU A 54 -5.98 4.60 2.85
N VAL A 55 -5.84 5.62 3.70
CA VAL A 55 -6.74 5.82 4.84
C VAL A 55 -8.18 6.02 4.39
N ASP A 56 -8.41 6.80 3.34
CA ASP A 56 -9.75 6.98 2.78
C ASP A 56 -10.33 5.66 2.26
N LEU A 57 -9.55 4.90 1.49
CA LEU A 57 -9.97 3.61 0.95
C LEU A 57 -10.22 2.56 2.04
N LEU A 58 -9.35 2.48 3.04
CA LEU A 58 -9.52 1.60 4.20
C LEU A 58 -10.81 1.96 4.97
N ARG A 59 -11.10 3.26 5.12
CA ARG A 59 -12.34 3.72 5.77
C ARG A 59 -13.57 3.41 4.93
N PHE A 60 -13.46 3.58 3.61
CA PHE A 60 -14.52 3.23 2.68
C PHE A 60 -14.83 1.74 2.74
N LEU A 61 -13.82 0.87 2.78
CA LEU A 61 -13.99 -0.59 2.80
C LEU A 61 -14.45 -1.12 4.16
N PHE A 62 -13.75 -0.76 5.24
CA PHE A 62 -13.86 -1.41 6.56
C PHE A 62 -14.50 -0.52 7.64
N GLY A 63 -14.82 0.74 7.32
CA GLY A 63 -15.47 1.69 8.23
C GLY A 63 -14.50 2.57 9.02
N PRO A 64 -14.97 3.32 10.04
CA PRO A 64 -14.14 4.28 10.75
C PRO A 64 -12.96 3.63 11.49
N ILE A 65 -11.76 4.21 11.33
CA ILE A 65 -10.57 3.86 12.12
C ILE A 65 -10.68 4.56 13.49
N THR A 66 -10.44 3.82 14.58
CA THR A 66 -10.55 4.31 15.96
C THR A 66 -9.20 4.44 16.67
N SER A 67 -8.18 3.71 16.23
CA SER A 67 -6.81 3.88 16.74
C SER A 67 -5.77 3.57 15.68
N VAL A 68 -4.64 4.25 15.78
CA VAL A 68 -3.45 4.06 14.94
C VAL A 68 -2.23 4.03 15.84
N HIS A 69 -1.32 3.09 15.59
CA HIS A 69 0.06 3.16 16.07
C HIS A 69 0.96 3.11 14.85
N ALA A 70 1.96 4.00 14.80
CA ALA A 70 2.82 4.16 13.64
C ALA A 70 4.28 4.32 14.07
N GLU A 71 5.17 3.71 13.30
CA GLU A 71 6.62 3.81 13.43
C GLU A 71 7.20 4.33 12.12
N LYS A 72 7.98 5.42 12.18
CA LYS A 72 8.61 6.01 10.98
C LYS A 72 9.74 5.12 10.46
N THR A 73 9.89 5.02 9.14
CA THR A 73 11.05 4.32 8.56
C THR A 73 12.33 5.16 8.68
N LEU A 74 13.49 4.51 8.52
CA LEU A 74 14.78 5.20 8.48
C LEU A 74 14.85 6.16 7.28
N SER A 75 15.31 7.39 7.50
CA SER A 75 15.56 8.34 6.41
C SER A 75 16.73 7.86 5.54
N GLN A 76 16.54 7.88 4.23
CA GLN A 76 17.49 7.49 3.19
C GLN A 76 18.02 8.71 2.42
N ARG A 77 17.21 9.76 2.25
CA ARG A 77 17.59 10.97 1.47
C ARG A 77 17.98 12.15 2.35
N GLY A 78 17.70 12.11 3.66
CA GLY A 78 18.04 13.19 4.60
C GLY A 78 17.14 14.43 4.48
N PHE A 79 15.96 14.29 3.85
CA PHE A 79 14.95 15.34 3.76
C PHE A 79 14.14 15.48 5.05
N GLU A 80 13.44 16.60 5.21
CA GLU A 80 12.50 16.80 6.33
C GLU A 80 11.25 15.91 6.17
N ALA A 81 10.81 15.74 4.93
CA ALA A 81 9.73 14.83 4.55
C ALA A 81 9.92 13.41 5.12
N ASP A 82 8.85 12.79 5.61
CA ASP A 82 8.88 11.35 5.86
C ASP A 82 8.90 10.56 4.54
N GLU A 83 9.59 9.42 4.58
CA GLU A 83 9.78 8.54 3.42
C GLU A 83 9.04 7.21 3.56
N GLY A 84 8.38 7.00 4.71
CA GLY A 84 7.63 5.79 5.01
C GLY A 84 7.28 5.62 6.49
N ALA A 85 6.37 4.70 6.74
CA ALA A 85 5.98 4.26 8.06
C ALA A 85 5.42 2.82 8.04
N ALA A 86 5.53 2.13 9.17
CA ALA A 86 4.76 0.93 9.47
C ALA A 86 3.63 1.28 10.44
N LEU A 87 2.41 0.83 10.17
CA LEU A 87 1.21 1.13 10.95
C LEU A 87 0.48 -0.13 11.41
N THR A 88 -0.12 -0.03 12.59
CA THR A 88 -1.21 -0.90 13.03
C THR A 88 -2.48 -0.08 13.26
N LEU A 89 -3.62 -0.62 12.84
CA LEU A 89 -4.91 0.07 12.78
C LEU A 89 -5.98 -0.72 13.53
N ARG A 90 -6.93 -0.03 14.15
CA ARG A 90 -8.19 -0.60 14.66
C ARG A 90 -9.37 0.08 13.99
N PHE A 91 -10.33 -0.70 13.53
CA PHE A 91 -11.60 -0.20 13.03
C PHE A 91 -12.69 -0.30 14.11
N ARG A 92 -13.72 0.54 14.02
CA ARG A 92 -14.89 0.52 14.93
C ARG A 92 -15.60 -0.84 14.95
N SER A 93 -15.56 -1.56 13.84
CA SER A 93 -16.10 -2.92 13.70
C SER A 93 -15.31 -3.98 14.49
N GLY A 94 -14.14 -3.65 15.03
CA GLY A 94 -13.24 -4.58 15.70
C GLY A 94 -12.14 -5.15 14.79
N VAL A 95 -12.27 -4.98 13.46
CA VAL A 95 -11.23 -5.38 12.49
C VAL A 95 -9.88 -4.73 12.85
N VAL A 96 -8.79 -5.47 12.69
CA VAL A 96 -7.42 -4.93 12.79
C VAL A 96 -6.77 -4.76 11.43
N GLY A 97 -5.91 -3.77 11.31
CA GLY A 97 -5.10 -3.54 10.11
C GLY A 97 -3.61 -3.53 10.42
N SER A 98 -2.81 -3.98 9.46
CA SER A 98 -1.39 -3.66 9.36
C SER A 98 -1.11 -3.03 8.01
N PHE A 99 -0.27 -2.00 7.97
CA PHE A 99 0.06 -1.31 6.74
C PHE A 99 1.54 -0.92 6.75
N VAL A 100 2.25 -1.10 5.65
CA VAL A 100 3.58 -0.52 5.47
C VAL A 100 3.53 0.38 4.26
N LEU A 101 3.97 1.62 4.41
CA LEU A 101 4.22 2.51 3.29
C LEU A 101 5.69 2.96 3.23
N ALA A 102 6.26 3.02 2.03
CA ALA A 102 7.57 3.62 1.82
C ALA A 102 7.77 4.05 0.36
N ASP A 103 8.29 5.26 0.15
CA ASP A 103 8.64 5.74 -1.19
C ASP A 103 10.12 5.51 -1.57
N THR A 104 10.87 4.84 -0.69
CA THR A 104 12.28 4.45 -0.87
C THR A 104 12.44 2.97 -1.20
N VAL A 105 11.37 2.17 -1.07
CA VAL A 105 11.39 0.72 -1.25
C VAL A 105 10.75 0.35 -2.59
N ALA A 106 11.48 -0.38 -3.43
CA ALA A 106 10.91 -0.98 -4.62
C ALA A 106 10.17 -2.28 -4.24
N SER A 107 8.91 -2.40 -4.64
CA SER A 107 8.14 -3.64 -4.47
C SER A 107 7.46 -4.04 -5.77
N LEU A 108 7.45 -5.34 -6.04
CA LEU A 108 6.65 -5.95 -7.12
C LEU A 108 5.15 -6.05 -6.76
N TRP A 109 4.81 -5.78 -5.50
CA TRP A 109 3.48 -5.99 -4.91
C TRP A 109 2.99 -4.74 -4.20
N ASN A 110 3.24 -3.56 -4.76
CA ASN A 110 2.73 -2.31 -4.19
C ASN A 110 1.29 -2.03 -4.60
N PHE A 111 0.63 -1.25 -3.75
CA PHE A 111 -0.76 -0.84 -3.91
C PHE A 111 -1.07 -0.31 -5.32
N GLU A 112 -0.29 0.64 -5.82
CA GLU A 112 -0.46 1.28 -7.14
C GLU A 112 -0.50 0.25 -8.28
N SER A 113 0.38 -0.76 -8.24
CA SER A 113 0.40 -1.85 -9.21
C SER A 113 -0.80 -2.78 -9.06
N GLY A 114 -1.36 -2.88 -7.86
CA GLY A 114 -2.53 -3.70 -7.55
C GLY A 114 -3.88 -3.04 -7.86
N THR A 115 -3.94 -1.71 -7.88
CA THR A 115 -5.14 -0.93 -8.19
C THR A 115 -5.22 -0.46 -9.63
N GLY A 116 -4.07 -0.37 -10.32
CA GLY A 116 -3.97 0.11 -11.70
C GLY A 116 -3.94 1.63 -11.82
N ASP A 117 -3.69 2.35 -10.73
CA ASP A 117 -3.71 3.82 -10.68
C ASP A 117 -2.47 4.47 -11.33
N THR A 118 -1.42 3.69 -11.62
CA THR A 118 -0.25 4.15 -12.39
C THR A 118 -0.29 3.65 -13.84
N GLN A 119 -0.57 4.55 -14.79
CA GLN A 119 -0.25 4.31 -16.19
C GLN A 119 1.26 4.51 -16.42
N GLY A 120 2.00 3.43 -16.68
CA GLY A 120 3.40 3.51 -17.11
C GLY A 120 4.48 3.47 -16.02
N GLY A 121 4.14 3.17 -14.76
CA GLY A 121 5.12 2.63 -13.80
C GLY A 121 5.71 1.33 -14.35
N PRO A 122 6.91 0.85 -13.93
CA PRO A 122 7.62 -0.21 -14.61
C PRO A 122 6.82 -1.52 -14.59
N GLY A 123 5.95 -1.66 -15.58
CA GLY A 123 5.42 -2.91 -16.04
C GLY A 123 6.63 -3.70 -16.48
N PHE A 124 7.00 -4.68 -15.66
CA PHE A 124 7.96 -5.70 -16.03
C PHE A 124 9.29 -5.14 -16.55
N LEU A 125 10.16 -4.63 -15.68
CA LEU A 125 11.58 -4.60 -16.04
C LEU A 125 12.06 -6.07 -16.12
N PRO A 126 12.51 -6.56 -17.29
CA PRO A 126 13.04 -7.91 -17.39
C PRO A 126 14.35 -7.97 -16.61
N HIS A 127 14.36 -8.67 -15.48
CA HIS A 127 15.58 -9.07 -14.80
C HIS A 127 16.52 -9.78 -15.82
N PRO A 128 17.85 -9.53 -15.80
CA PRO A 128 18.76 -10.22 -16.71
C PRO A 128 18.62 -11.74 -16.56
N ARG A 129 18.53 -12.42 -17.71
CA ARG A 129 18.18 -13.82 -17.86
C ARG A 129 19.06 -14.75 -16.99
N HIS A 130 18.57 -15.16 -15.83
CA HIS A 130 18.87 -16.49 -15.31
C HIS A 130 17.77 -17.44 -15.77
N ARG A 131 18.20 -18.52 -16.45
CA ARG A 131 17.39 -19.58 -17.06
C ARG A 131 16.14 -19.91 -16.22
N ARG A 132 14.95 -19.61 -16.76
CA ARG A 132 13.66 -20.04 -16.19
C ARG A 132 13.51 -21.56 -16.37
N GLN A 133 13.39 -22.28 -15.25
CA GLN A 133 12.63 -23.54 -15.21
C GLN A 133 11.13 -23.22 -15.42
N PRO A 134 10.36 -24.08 -16.12
CA PRO A 134 8.96 -23.81 -16.38
C PRO A 134 8.15 -24.14 -15.12
N ARG A 135 7.46 -23.16 -14.54
CA ARG A 135 6.37 -23.42 -13.59
C ARG A 135 5.06 -22.83 -14.12
N ARG A 136 4.03 -23.65 -13.97
CA ARG A 136 2.68 -23.55 -14.53
C ARG A 136 1.99 -22.23 -14.14
N ALA A 137 1.13 -21.77 -15.04
CA ALA A 137 0.22 -20.65 -14.83
C ALA A 137 -0.66 -20.89 -13.60
N GLY A 138 -0.48 -20.07 -12.57
CA GLY A 138 -1.36 -19.96 -11.40
C GLY A 138 -1.95 -18.56 -11.39
N HIS A 139 -3.25 -18.47 -11.11
CA HIS A 139 -4.05 -17.24 -11.15
C HIS A 139 -3.51 -16.16 -10.20
N ALA A 140 -3.55 -14.90 -10.65
CA ALA A 140 -3.07 -13.74 -9.91
C ALA A 140 -4.02 -13.39 -8.75
N HIS A 141 -3.54 -13.46 -7.52
CA HIS A 141 -4.25 -13.03 -6.32
C HIS A 141 -3.76 -11.64 -5.90
N HIS A 142 -4.66 -10.66 -5.91
CA HIS A 142 -4.48 -9.33 -5.31
C HIS A 142 -4.29 -9.48 -3.79
N VAL A 143 -3.29 -8.84 -3.19
CA VAL A 143 -3.06 -8.98 -1.73
C VAL A 143 -3.26 -7.65 -1.00
N CYS A 144 -4.52 -7.26 -0.88
CA CYS A 144 -5.05 -6.83 0.40
C CYS A 144 -5.42 -8.12 1.11
N GLN A 145 -4.53 -8.63 1.97
CA GLN A 145 -4.74 -9.94 2.59
C GLN A 145 -5.80 -9.78 3.67
N LEU A 146 -7.01 -10.26 3.36
CA LEU A 146 -8.11 -10.32 4.31
C LEU A 146 -8.09 -11.70 4.97
N SER A 147 -7.86 -11.70 6.28
CA SER A 147 -8.04 -12.92 7.07
C SER A 147 -9.50 -12.99 7.53
N THR A 148 -10.09 -14.17 7.42
CA THR A 148 -11.49 -14.44 7.73
C THR A 148 -11.56 -15.61 8.72
N SER A 149 -12.50 -15.53 9.66
CA SER A 149 -12.74 -16.64 10.58
C SER A 149 -13.78 -17.59 9.99
N THR A 150 -13.46 -18.88 9.90
CA THR A 150 -14.46 -19.93 9.61
C THR A 150 -15.21 -20.28 10.91
N ARG A 151 -16.42 -19.77 11.04
CA ARG A 151 -17.46 -20.38 11.89
C ARG A 151 -18.69 -20.61 11.05
#